data_AF-A0A929NDJ0-F1
#
_entry.id   AF-A0A929NDJ0-F1
#
_cell.length_a   1.000
_cell.length_b   1.000
_cell.length_c   1.000
_cell.angle_alpha   90.00
_cell.angle_beta   90.00
_cell.angle_gamma   90.00
#
_symmetry.space_group_name_H-M   'P 1'
#
loop_
_entity.id
_entity.type
_entity.pdbx_description
1 polymer ?
#
loop_
_entity_poly.entity_id
_entity_poly.type
_entity_poly.pdbx_seq_one_letter_code
_entity_poly.pdbx_strand_id
1 'polypeptide(L)' 'LSHWIKHNEDHASNYRNWAEKAKANGKADAGVLLEEAADMSLAINDKFEAALAFFGDK' A
#
# COMPACT_ATOMS: atom_id res chain seq x y z
N LEU A 1 -8.26 9.40 10.00
CA LEU A 1 -7.84 8.14 9.34
C LEU A 1 -7.86 8.25 7.82
N SER A 2 -8.83 8.94 7.22
CA SER A 2 -8.91 9.12 5.75
C SER A 2 -7.64 9.69 5.09
N HIS A 3 -6.97 10.65 5.74
CA HIS A 3 -5.67 11.16 5.27
C HIS A 3 -4.60 10.05 5.16
N TRP A 4 -4.52 9.18 6.17
CA TRP A 4 -3.54 8.09 6.21
C TRP A 4 -3.89 6.95 5.24
N ILE A 5 -5.19 6.70 5.02
CA ILE A 5 -5.65 5.76 3.97
C ILE A 5 -5.13 6.21 2.61
N LYS A 6 -5.34 7.49 2.28
CA LYS A 6 -4.85 8.06 1.01
C LYS A 6 -3.33 7.98 0.90
N HIS A 7 -2.61 8.27 1.98
CA HIS A 7 -1.15 8.19 1.99
C HIS A 7 -0.62 6.76 1.74
N ASN A 8 -1.27 5.75 2.32
CA ASN A 8 -0.93 4.35 2.09
C ASN A 8 -1.20 3.90 0.64
N GLU A 9 -2.25 4.42 -0.01
CA GLU A 9 -2.48 4.20 -1.45
C GLU A 9 -1.36 4.80 -2.29
N ASP A 10 -0.91 6.01 -1.94
CA ASP A 10 0.20 6.68 -2.63
C ASP A 10 1.52 5.91 -2.44
N HIS A 11 1.76 5.36 -1.25
CA HIS A 11 2.87 4.43 -1.00
C HIS A 11 2.78 3.18 -1.86
N ALA A 12 1.62 2.51 -1.88
CA ALA A 12 1.41 1.29 -2.66
C ALA A 12 1.64 1.53 -4.16
N SER A 13 1.14 2.65 -4.70
CA SER A 13 1.37 3.06 -6.08
C SER A 13 2.86 3.27 -6.38
N ASN A 14 3.57 3.99 -5.50
CA ASN A 14 5.00 4.23 -5.66
C ASN A 14 5.82 2.93 -5.58
N TYR A 15 5.49 2.02 -4.66
CA TYR A 15 6.18 0.74 -4.53
C TYR A 15 5.98 -0.14 -5.76
N ARG A 16 4.78 -0.21 -6.31
CA ARG A 16 4.52 -0.94 -7.57
C ARG A 16 5.28 -0.34 -8.76
N ASN A 17 5.37 0.98 -8.86
CA ASN A 17 6.18 1.61 -9.91
C ASN A 17 7.67 1.25 -9.78
N TRP A 18 8.20 1.17 -8.55
CA TRP A 18 9.58 0.73 -8.33
C TRP A 18 9.75 -0.78 -8.53
N ALA A 19 8.73 -1.58 -8.24
CA ALA A 19 8.74 -3.01 -8.52
C ALA A 19 8.87 -3.29 -10.02
N GLU A 20 8.08 -2.59 -10.85
CA GLU A 20 8.17 -2.65 -12.31
C GLU A 20 9.59 -2.31 -12.79
N LYS A 21 10.16 -1.21 -12.28
CA LYS A 21 11.54 -0.81 -12.60
C LYS A 21 12.56 -1.88 -12.17
N ALA A 22 12.41 -2.45 -10.97
CA ALA A 22 13.30 -3.49 -10.46
C ALA A 22 13.26 -4.74 -11.36
N LYS A 23 12.07 -5.20 -11.73
CA LYS A 23 11.86 -6.33 -12.65
C LYS A 23 12.47 -6.05 -14.02
N ALA A 24 12.26 -4.86 -14.58
CA ALA A 24 12.83 -4.45 -15.87
C ALA A 24 14.38 -4.40 -15.86
N ASN A 25 15.00 -4.23 -14.69
CA ASN A 25 16.45 -4.22 -14.51
C ASN A 25 17.02 -5.56 -14.00
N GLY A 26 16.28 -6.66 -14.18
CA GLY A 26 16.74 -8.01 -13.83
C GLY A 26 16.80 -8.28 -12.31
N LYS A 27 16.17 -7.45 -11.48
CA LYS A 27 16.06 -7.62 -10.03
C LYS A 27 14.66 -8.10 -9.66
N ALA A 28 14.25 -9.24 -10.21
CA ALA A 28 12.91 -9.78 -10.05
C ALA A 28 12.49 -9.95 -8.58
N ASP A 29 13.37 -10.54 -7.75
CA ASP A 29 13.10 -10.76 -6.31
C ASP A 29 12.83 -9.46 -5.57
N ALA A 30 13.61 -8.40 -5.85
CA ALA A 30 13.36 -7.08 -5.27
C ALA A 30 12.02 -6.51 -5.72
N GLY A 31 11.62 -6.76 -6.97
CA GLY A 31 10.31 -6.37 -7.47
C GLY A 31 9.17 -7.08 -6.76
N VAL A 32 9.30 -8.39 -6.50
CA VAL A 32 8.31 -9.15 -5.73
C VAL A 32 8.16 -8.59 -4.31
N LEU A 33 9.27 -8.33 -3.62
CA LEU A 33 9.24 -7.76 -2.27
C LEU A 33 8.58 -6.36 -2.22
N LEU A 34 8.76 -5.55 -3.27
CA LEU A 34 8.13 -4.23 -3.38
C LEU A 34 6.61 -4.34 -3.65
N GLU A 35 6.17 -5.34 -4.41
CA GLU A 35 4.74 -5.63 -4.59
C GLU A 35 4.11 -6.09 -3.28
N GLU A 36 4.76 -6.99 -2.56
CA GLU A 36 4.31 -7.43 -1.23
C GLU A 36 4.22 -6.25 -0.25
N ALA A 37 5.19 -5.32 -0.27
CA ALA A 37 5.12 -4.10 0.52
C ALA A 37 3.92 -3.21 0.14
N ALA A 38 3.60 -3.09 -1.15
CA ALA A 38 2.43 -2.35 -1.61
C ALA A 38 1.12 -2.97 -1.10
N ASP A 39 1.02 -4.29 -1.15
CA ASP A 39 -0.16 -5.02 -0.69
C ASP A 39 -0.32 -4.91 0.84
N MET A 40 0.79 -5.00 1.58
CA MET A 40 0.79 -4.75 3.02
C MET A 40 0.35 -3.31 3.37
N SER A 41 0.77 -2.30 2.61
CA SER A 41 0.31 -0.92 2.79
C SER A 41 -1.21 -0.78 2.60
N LEU A 42 -1.79 -1.48 1.62
CA LEU A 42 -3.24 -1.49 1.43
C LEU A 42 -3.98 -2.27 2.52
N ALA A 43 -3.42 -3.38 3.02
CA ALA A 43 -4.02 -4.12 4.13
C ALA A 43 -4.10 -3.28 5.44
N ILE A 44 -3.23 -2.29 5.61
CA ILE A 44 -3.36 -1.30 6.71
C ILE A 44 -4.63 -0.45 6.52
N ASN A 45 -5.03 -0.14 5.29
CA ASN A 45 -6.25 0.63 5.01
C ASN A 45 -7.49 -0.11 5.49
N ASP A 46 -7.57 -1.43 5.31
CA ASP A 46 -8.69 -2.24 5.82
C ASP A 46 -8.86 -2.05 7.34
N LYS A 47 -7.74 -1.95 8.08
CA LYS A 47 -7.78 -1.69 9.53
C LYS A 47 -8.20 -0.27 9.85
N PHE A 48 -7.77 0.71 9.06
CA PHE A 48 -8.18 2.10 9.23
C PHE A 48 -9.65 2.33 8.87
N GLU A 49 -10.18 1.65 7.85
CA GLU A 49 -11.59 1.67 7.48
C GLU A 49 -12.45 1.00 8.55
N ALA A 50 -12.03 -0.17 9.04
CA ALA A 50 -12.68 -0.82 10.18
C ALA A 50 -12.67 0.09 11.42
N ALA A 51 -11.55 0.77 11.70
CA ALA A 51 -11.47 1.73 12.79
C ALA A 51 -12.40 2.94 12.58
N LEU A 52 -12.50 3.46 11.34
CA LEU A 52 -13.44 4.52 10.97
C LEU A 52 -14.90 4.15 11.23
N ALA A 53 -15.27 2.88 11.04
CA ALA A 53 -16.63 2.40 11.32
C ALA A 53 -16.99 2.48 12.82
N PHE A 54 -16.02 2.52 13.73
CA PHE A 54 -16.26 2.79 15.16
C PHE A 54 -16.33 4.30 15.48
N PHE A 55 -16.01 5.17 14.51
CA PHE A 55 -16.01 6.62 14.68
C PHE A 55 -17.24 7.34 14.10
N GLY A 56 -18.28 6.64 13.59
CA GLY A 56 -19.60 7.23 13.27
C GLY A 56 -20.73 6.21 13.48
N ASP A 57 -21.89 6.53 14.09
CA ASP A 57 -22.70 7.76 14.02
C ASP A 57 -22.59 8.76 15.19
N LYS A 58 -22.37 10.03 14.86
CA LYS A 58 -23.00 11.20 15.51
C LYS A 58 -23.48 12.15 14.44
#